data_AF-A0A7J3NPU5-F1
#
_entry.id   AF-A0A7J3NPU5-F1
#
_cell.length_a   1.000
_cell.length_b   1.000
_cell.length_c   1.000
_cell.angle_alpha   90.00
_cell.angle_beta   90.00
_cell.angle_gamma   90.00
#
_symmetry.space_group_name_H-M   'P 1'
#
loop_
_entity.id
_entity.type
_entity.pdbx_description
1 polymer ?
#
loop_
_entity_poly.entity_id
_entity_poly.type
_entity_poly.pdbx_seq_one_letter_code
_entity_poly.pdbx_strand_id
1 'polypeptide(L)'
;MDFEISAGLERLSYELEVAINVQKEYDIDLLLLDGSVLPQMSDKPYTPGLEAKYLKVLGLFEKLYRSCVENGVSLAGVIKDTRSTRFVQLLSSVIPVLVEKNDAFREILSFDYRLFIRSLLDSELLFRLLDRGERSMVLKYSDNPSAHPVLKDVSKDWRDKFYVTYLKPAELDRPIRVEFIAVGNPTIEVKKVASAIMALSMHHPEYALPSVQLEAHAQAKLAEREMDFICDQLAHKIGVPPNLLKPRDKMFPV
;
A
#
# COMPACT_ATOMS: atom_id res chain seq x y z
N MET A 1 6.65 -11.76 17.28
CA MET A 1 6.97 -12.11 15.89
C MET A 1 5.91 -13.03 15.27
N ASP A 2 5.85 -14.33 15.58
CA ASP A 2 4.86 -15.23 14.95
C ASP A 2 3.39 -14.86 15.22
N PHE A 3 3.08 -14.42 16.44
CA PHE A 3 1.74 -13.94 16.79
C PHE A 3 1.35 -12.68 15.99
N GLU A 4 2.28 -11.74 15.81
CA GLU A 4 2.04 -10.49 15.06
C GLU A 4 1.83 -10.76 13.58
N ILE A 5 2.65 -11.64 12.98
CA ILE A 5 2.48 -12.08 11.59
C ILE A 5 1.13 -12.80 11.43
N SER A 6 0.79 -13.71 12.35
CA SER A 6 -0.51 -14.38 12.32
C SER A 6 -1.66 -13.39 12.41
N ALA A 7 -1.61 -12.44 13.35
CA ALA A 7 -2.66 -11.43 13.51
C ALA A 7 -2.79 -10.54 12.27
N GLY A 8 -1.66 -10.16 11.66
CA GLY A 8 -1.63 -9.43 10.40
C GLY A 8 -2.27 -10.20 9.24
N LEU A 9 -1.96 -11.50 9.10
CA LEU A 9 -2.55 -12.36 8.07
C LEU A 9 -4.06 -12.59 8.25
N GLU A 10 -4.53 -12.71 9.51
CA GLU A 10 -5.97 -12.79 9.80
C GLU A 10 -6.68 -11.49 9.44
N ARG A 11 -6.11 -10.34 9.84
CA ARG A 11 -6.66 -9.03 9.49
C ARG A 11 -6.74 -8.85 7.98
N LEU A 12 -5.65 -9.12 7.27
CA LEU A 12 -5.59 -9.00 5.82
C LEU A 12 -6.56 -9.97 5.13
N SER A 13 -6.72 -11.19 5.64
CA SER A 13 -7.74 -12.12 5.13
C SER A 13 -9.13 -11.53 5.25
N TYR A 14 -9.47 -10.95 6.40
CA TYR A 14 -10.77 -10.34 6.64
C TYR A 14 -11.01 -9.11 5.74
N GLU A 15 -10.02 -8.22 5.62
CA GLU A 15 -10.07 -7.05 4.73
C GLU A 15 -10.35 -7.48 3.27
N LEU A 16 -9.66 -8.51 2.77
CA LEU A 16 -9.86 -9.04 1.43
C LEU A 16 -11.23 -9.71 1.24
N GLU A 17 -11.70 -10.47 2.24
CA GLU A 17 -13.03 -11.09 2.23
C GLU A 17 -14.13 -10.02 2.15
N VAL A 18 -14.02 -8.95 2.95
CA VAL A 18 -14.94 -7.80 2.90
C VAL A 18 -14.88 -7.11 1.53
N ALA A 19 -13.68 -6.84 1.01
CA ALA A 19 -13.50 -6.21 -0.30
C ALA A 19 -14.15 -7.01 -1.45
N ILE A 20 -14.12 -8.35 -1.37
CA ILE A 20 -14.76 -9.23 -2.35
C ILE A 20 -16.29 -9.23 -2.17
N ASN A 21 -16.78 -9.21 -0.93
CA ASN A 21 -18.21 -9.27 -0.67
C ASN A 21 -18.92 -7.96 -1.03
N VAL A 22 -18.29 -6.81 -0.77
CA VAL A 22 -18.83 -5.49 -1.12
C VAL A 22 -19.14 -5.37 -2.61
N GLN A 23 -18.32 -5.97 -3.49
CA GLN A 23 -18.56 -5.99 -4.94
C GLN A 23 -19.81 -6.74 -5.37
N LYS A 24 -20.35 -7.62 -4.51
CA LYS A 24 -21.59 -8.38 -4.79
C LYS A 24 -22.82 -7.64 -4.28
N GLU A 25 -22.65 -6.84 -3.23
CA GLU A 25 -23.73 -6.13 -2.55
C GLU A 25 -23.98 -4.74 -3.16
N TYR A 26 -22.92 -4.11 -3.68
CA TYR A 26 -22.95 -2.75 -4.18
C TYR A 26 -22.34 -2.66 -5.57
N ASP A 27 -22.91 -1.80 -6.40
CA ASP A 27 -22.33 -1.39 -7.67
C ASP A 27 -21.25 -0.33 -7.37
N ILE A 28 -19.98 -0.69 -7.61
CA ILE A 28 -18.83 0.16 -7.31
C ILE A 28 -17.92 0.28 -8.54
N ASP A 29 -17.47 1.49 -8.84
CA ASP A 29 -16.54 1.72 -9.96
C ASP A 29 -15.06 1.52 -9.57
N LEU A 30 -14.75 1.73 -8.29
CA LEU A 30 -13.38 1.75 -7.77
C LEU A 30 -13.32 1.16 -6.35
N LEU A 31 -12.41 0.23 -6.14
CA LEU A 31 -12.08 -0.34 -4.85
C LEU A 31 -10.69 0.13 -4.41
N LEU A 32 -10.61 0.73 -3.22
CA LEU A 32 -9.38 1.23 -2.62
C LEU A 32 -8.97 0.36 -1.43
N LEU A 33 -7.77 -0.22 -1.50
CA LEU A 33 -7.13 -0.90 -0.37
C LEU A 33 -6.25 0.08 0.41
N ASP A 34 -6.32 0.03 1.74
CA ASP A 34 -5.38 0.74 2.63
C ASP A 34 -4.06 -0.05 2.69
N GLY A 35 -3.12 0.33 1.83
CA GLY A 35 -1.89 -0.41 1.58
C GLY A 35 -1.79 -0.96 0.17
N SER A 36 -0.94 -1.97 0.00
CA SER A 36 -0.60 -2.52 -1.30
C SER A 36 -1.69 -3.41 -1.88
N VAL A 37 -1.78 -3.45 -3.22
CA VAL A 37 -2.58 -4.45 -3.94
C VAL A 37 -1.90 -5.82 -3.98
N LEU A 38 -0.77 -5.99 -3.29
CA LEU A 38 0.02 -7.21 -3.23
C LEU A 38 0.35 -7.58 -1.77
N PRO A 39 0.49 -8.87 -1.47
CA PRO A 39 1.03 -9.33 -0.19
C PRO A 39 2.45 -8.79 -0.02
N GLN A 40 2.78 -8.22 1.14
CA GLN A 40 4.09 -7.63 1.39
C GLN A 40 5.08 -8.67 1.93
N MET A 41 6.38 -8.37 1.82
CA MET A 41 7.43 -9.23 2.37
C MET A 41 7.31 -9.42 3.89
N SER A 42 6.76 -8.42 4.59
CA SER A 42 6.45 -8.49 6.02
C SER A 42 5.41 -9.54 6.36
N ASP A 43 4.56 -9.89 5.39
CA ASP A 43 3.45 -10.81 5.59
C ASP A 43 3.90 -12.26 5.35
N LYS A 44 5.08 -12.45 4.76
CA LYS A 44 5.62 -13.77 4.45
C LYS A 44 6.10 -14.45 5.74
N PRO A 45 5.50 -15.58 6.14
CA PRO A 45 5.90 -16.25 7.36
C PRO A 45 7.27 -16.91 7.20
N TYR A 46 8.07 -16.87 8.26
CA TYR A 46 9.30 -17.65 8.38
C TYR A 46 9.04 -19.06 8.95
N THR A 47 7.89 -19.25 9.60
CA THR A 47 7.54 -20.50 10.27
C THR A 47 6.52 -21.31 9.45
N PRO A 48 6.74 -22.64 9.29
CA PRO A 48 5.84 -23.50 8.50
C PRO A 48 4.39 -23.48 8.96
N GLY A 49 4.14 -23.26 10.26
CA GLY A 49 2.78 -23.25 10.83
C GLY A 49 1.88 -22.13 10.30
N LEU A 50 2.44 -21.07 9.71
CA LEU A 50 1.68 -19.94 9.16
C LEU A 50 1.58 -19.97 7.63
N GLU A 51 2.25 -20.93 6.97
CA GLU A 51 2.27 -21.04 5.52
C GLU A 51 0.86 -21.22 4.95
N ALA A 52 0.03 -22.05 5.58
CA ALA A 52 -1.37 -22.24 5.15
C ALA A 52 -2.19 -20.95 5.18
N LYS A 53 -1.98 -20.09 6.20
CA LYS A 53 -2.66 -18.79 6.29
C LYS A 53 -2.18 -17.83 5.20
N TYR A 54 -0.88 -17.80 4.95
CA TYR A 54 -0.30 -16.99 3.87
C TYR A 54 -0.84 -17.43 2.50
N LEU A 55 -0.88 -18.75 2.21
CA LEU A 55 -1.45 -19.28 0.98
C LEU A 55 -2.95 -18.95 0.83
N LYS A 56 -3.71 -18.94 1.94
CA LYS A 56 -5.10 -18.46 1.94
C LYS A 56 -5.18 -16.99 1.49
N VAL A 57 -4.35 -16.12 2.05
CA VAL A 57 -4.28 -14.70 1.68
C VAL A 57 -3.92 -14.53 0.20
N LEU A 58 -2.95 -15.29 -0.32
CA LEU A 58 -2.63 -15.27 -1.76
C LEU A 58 -3.85 -15.64 -2.61
N GLY A 59 -4.57 -16.70 -2.23
CA GLY A 59 -5.80 -17.11 -2.90
C GLY A 59 -6.90 -16.04 -2.86
N LEU A 60 -7.04 -15.32 -1.74
CA LEU A 60 -7.97 -14.21 -1.59
C LEU A 60 -7.61 -13.03 -2.48
N PHE A 61 -6.33 -12.65 -2.55
CA PHE A 61 -5.86 -11.62 -3.47
C PHE A 61 -6.19 -11.96 -4.92
N GLU A 62 -5.90 -13.18 -5.37
CA GLU A 62 -6.22 -13.55 -6.75
C GLU A 62 -7.72 -13.58 -7.03
N LYS A 63 -8.52 -13.99 -6.05
CA LYS A 63 -9.98 -13.93 -6.12
C LYS A 63 -10.46 -12.49 -6.21
N LEU A 64 -9.87 -11.58 -5.44
CA LEU A 64 -10.14 -10.15 -5.51
C LEU A 64 -9.83 -9.59 -6.90
N TYR A 65 -8.67 -9.92 -7.47
CA TYR A 65 -8.28 -9.45 -8.79
C TYR A 65 -9.26 -9.92 -9.88
N ARG A 66 -9.61 -11.22 -9.85
CA ARG A 66 -10.59 -11.82 -10.78
C ARG A 66 -11.95 -11.12 -10.66
N SER A 67 -12.46 -10.99 -9.44
CA SER A 67 -13.73 -10.32 -9.15
C SER A 67 -13.75 -8.88 -9.69
N CYS A 68 -12.68 -8.10 -9.44
CA CYS A 68 -12.61 -6.72 -9.92
C CYS A 68 -12.64 -6.66 -11.45
N VAL A 69 -11.88 -7.52 -12.13
CA VAL A 69 -11.84 -7.54 -13.60
C VAL A 69 -13.17 -8.02 -14.21
N GLU A 70 -13.79 -9.06 -13.65
CA GLU A 70 -15.07 -9.60 -14.13
C GLU A 70 -16.21 -8.58 -13.98
N ASN A 71 -16.21 -7.82 -12.88
CA ASN A 71 -17.21 -6.80 -12.60
C ASN A 71 -16.87 -5.41 -13.17
N GLY A 72 -15.72 -5.25 -13.83
CA GLY A 72 -15.28 -3.96 -14.38
C GLY A 72 -14.89 -2.91 -13.32
N VAL A 73 -14.59 -3.34 -12.09
CA VAL A 73 -14.18 -2.50 -10.97
C VAL A 73 -12.69 -2.21 -11.04
N SER A 74 -12.30 -0.93 -11.00
CA SER A 74 -10.90 -0.55 -10.87
C SER A 74 -10.38 -0.92 -9.47
N LEU A 75 -9.21 -1.56 -9.37
CA LEU A 75 -8.57 -1.89 -8.09
C LEU A 75 -7.31 -1.07 -7.88
N ALA A 76 -7.24 -0.35 -6.76
CA ALA A 76 -6.05 0.40 -6.38
C ALA A 76 -5.72 0.26 -4.89
N GLY A 77 -4.43 0.27 -4.58
CA GLY A 77 -3.87 0.31 -3.25
C GLY A 77 -3.22 1.66 -3.02
N VAL A 78 -3.57 2.31 -1.92
CA VAL A 78 -3.05 3.63 -1.56
C VAL A 78 -2.09 3.49 -0.40
N ILE A 79 -0.84 3.90 -0.59
CA ILE A 79 0.25 3.70 0.36
C ILE A 79 0.83 5.06 0.70
N LYS A 80 0.66 5.47 1.96
CA LYS A 80 1.26 6.70 2.50
C LYS A 80 2.76 6.54 2.73
N ASP A 81 3.14 5.55 3.53
CA ASP A 81 4.51 5.34 3.96
C ASP A 81 5.21 4.31 3.08
N THR A 82 5.73 4.77 1.94
CA THR A 82 6.50 3.91 1.03
C THR A 82 8.01 4.10 1.19
N ARG A 83 8.74 3.00 1.17
CA ARG A 83 10.22 2.94 1.08
C ARG A 83 10.71 2.57 -0.33
N SER A 84 9.86 2.77 -1.34
CA SER A 84 10.20 2.50 -2.73
C SER A 84 11.38 3.33 -3.22
N THR A 85 12.17 2.74 -4.11
CA THR A 85 13.21 3.42 -4.91
C THR A 85 13.00 3.16 -6.40
N ARG A 86 11.80 2.76 -6.82
CA ARG A 86 11.49 2.32 -8.18
C ARG A 86 11.60 3.45 -9.20
N PHE A 87 11.07 4.63 -8.88
CA PHE A 87 11.18 5.82 -9.74
C PHE A 87 12.63 6.30 -9.82
N VAL A 88 13.32 6.31 -8.68
CA VAL A 88 14.74 6.65 -8.54
C VAL A 88 15.64 5.70 -9.36
N GLN A 89 15.34 4.40 -9.35
CA GLN A 89 16.03 3.40 -10.18
C GLN A 89 15.83 3.66 -11.67
N LEU A 90 14.61 4.02 -12.10
CA LEU A 90 14.34 4.41 -13.48
C LEU A 90 15.13 5.68 -13.86
N LEU A 91 15.13 6.70 -13.01
CA LEU A 91 15.94 7.91 -13.28
C LEU A 91 17.42 7.59 -13.41
N SER A 92 17.95 6.70 -12.57
CA SER A 92 19.35 6.29 -12.63
C SER A 92 19.73 5.66 -13.98
N SER A 93 18.80 4.97 -14.66
CA SER A 93 19.04 4.38 -15.98
C SER A 93 18.83 5.37 -17.12
N VAL A 94 17.97 6.39 -16.94
CA VAL A 94 17.62 7.37 -17.97
C VAL A 94 18.58 8.56 -18.01
N ILE A 95 19.10 9.02 -16.86
CA ILE A 95 19.98 10.19 -16.77
C ILE A 95 21.22 10.09 -17.70
N PRO A 96 21.96 8.97 -17.76
CA PRO A 96 23.11 8.86 -18.67
C PRO A 96 22.74 9.18 -20.12
N VAL A 97 21.57 8.71 -20.58
CA VAL A 97 21.06 8.93 -21.94
C VAL A 97 20.66 10.40 -22.14
N LEU A 98 20.07 11.05 -21.12
CA LEU A 98 19.71 12.46 -21.18
C LEU A 98 20.94 13.36 -21.28
N VAL A 99 21.98 13.06 -20.50
CA VAL A 99 23.24 13.81 -20.49
C VAL A 99 23.97 13.71 -21.83
N GLU A 100 23.94 12.54 -22.47
CA GLU A 100 24.53 12.35 -23.81
C GLU A 100 23.78 13.15 -24.88
N LYS A 101 22.45 13.25 -24.78
CA LYS A 101 21.60 13.85 -25.80
C LYS A 101 21.38 15.36 -25.65
N ASN A 102 21.60 15.92 -24.46
CA ASN A 102 21.29 17.31 -24.19
C ASN A 102 22.28 17.92 -23.19
N ASP A 103 23.02 18.92 -23.67
CA ASP A 103 24.05 19.62 -22.91
C ASP A 103 23.54 20.30 -21.64
N ALA A 104 22.25 20.64 -21.58
CA ALA A 104 21.62 21.21 -20.38
C ALA A 104 21.71 20.28 -19.16
N PHE A 105 21.80 18.97 -19.36
CA PHE A 105 21.94 18.01 -18.25
C PHE A 105 23.39 17.75 -17.85
N ARG A 106 24.41 18.33 -18.53
CA ARG A 106 25.82 18.09 -18.18
C ARG A 106 26.18 18.59 -16.80
N GLU A 107 25.48 19.60 -16.27
CA GLU A 107 25.70 20.11 -14.92
C GLU A 107 25.48 19.02 -13.84
N ILE A 108 24.60 18.04 -14.09
CA ILE A 108 24.42 16.88 -13.20
C ILE A 108 25.71 16.07 -13.02
N LEU A 109 26.63 16.11 -14.00
CA LEU A 109 27.94 15.45 -13.89
C LEU A 109 28.93 16.18 -12.98
N SER A 110 28.61 17.39 -12.48
CA SER A 110 29.47 18.14 -11.56
C SER A 110 29.61 17.47 -10.19
N PHE A 111 28.75 16.51 -9.87
CA PHE A 111 28.79 15.72 -8.64
C PHE A 111 28.48 14.25 -8.92
N ASP A 112 28.70 13.37 -7.92
CA ASP A 112 28.31 11.96 -8.03
C ASP A 112 26.79 11.79 -7.84
N TYR A 113 26.04 12.14 -8.89
CA TYR A 113 24.59 12.03 -8.92
C TYR A 113 24.11 10.60 -8.71
N ARG A 114 24.92 9.58 -9.05
CA ARG A 114 24.52 8.18 -8.89
C ARG A 114 24.46 7.80 -7.42
N LEU A 115 25.46 8.21 -6.64
CA LEU A 115 25.46 8.00 -5.20
C LEU A 115 24.29 8.76 -4.54
N PHE A 116 24.09 10.01 -4.94
CA PHE A 116 23.00 10.85 -4.44
C PHE A 116 21.63 10.21 -4.72
N ILE A 117 21.33 9.89 -5.97
CA ILE A 117 20.04 9.32 -6.38
C ILE A 117 19.80 7.98 -5.67
N ARG A 118 20.80 7.10 -5.57
CA ARG A 118 20.65 5.80 -4.88
C ARG A 118 20.27 5.91 -3.40
N SER A 119 20.53 7.03 -2.75
CA SER A 119 20.18 7.27 -1.35
C SER A 119 18.75 7.79 -1.14
N LEU A 120 18.08 8.25 -2.21
CA LEU A 120 16.76 8.86 -2.12
C LEU A 120 15.63 7.84 -2.22
N LEU A 121 14.56 8.11 -1.48
CA LEU A 121 13.27 7.44 -1.67
C LEU A 121 12.47 8.13 -2.79
N ASP A 122 11.61 7.36 -3.46
CA ASP A 122 10.71 7.87 -4.49
C ASP A 122 9.84 9.01 -3.95
N SER A 123 9.26 8.83 -2.75
CA SER A 123 8.38 9.82 -2.12
C SER A 123 9.09 11.12 -1.77
N GLU A 124 10.38 11.05 -1.40
CA GLU A 124 11.18 12.23 -1.04
C GLU A 124 11.60 13.03 -2.26
N LEU A 125 12.02 12.34 -3.32
CA LEU A 125 12.34 12.99 -4.58
C LEU A 125 11.10 13.62 -5.20
N LEU A 126 10.00 12.86 -5.28
CA LEU A 126 8.77 13.32 -5.91
C LEU A 126 8.05 14.41 -5.12
N PHE A 127 8.26 14.50 -3.80
CA PHE A 127 7.78 15.65 -3.02
C PHE A 127 8.34 16.99 -3.52
N ARG A 128 9.57 16.99 -4.06
CA ARG A 128 10.22 18.18 -4.60
C ARG A 128 9.94 18.42 -6.08
N LEU A 129 9.47 17.40 -6.81
CA LEU A 129 9.28 17.45 -8.25
C LEU A 129 7.82 17.64 -8.66
N LEU A 130 6.87 17.16 -7.85
CA LEU A 130 5.44 17.25 -8.14
C LEU A 130 4.81 18.42 -7.41
N ASP A 131 4.05 19.22 -8.14
CA ASP A 131 3.17 20.22 -7.57
C ASP A 131 1.84 19.60 -7.10
N ARG A 132 1.08 20.34 -6.29
CA ARG A 132 -0.24 19.89 -5.82
C ARG A 132 -1.18 19.68 -7.02
N GLY A 133 -1.84 18.53 -7.05
CA GLY A 133 -2.73 18.11 -8.14
C GLY A 133 -2.03 17.34 -9.25
N GLU A 134 -0.71 17.17 -9.17
CA GLU A 134 0.05 16.42 -10.16
C GLU A 134 0.21 14.93 -9.81
N ARG A 135 0.62 14.18 -10.83
CA ARG A 135 1.03 12.78 -10.70
C ARG A 135 2.33 12.51 -11.44
N SER A 136 3.06 11.50 -10.98
CA SER A 136 4.18 10.95 -11.74
C SER A 136 3.71 10.20 -12.99
N MET A 137 4.67 9.80 -13.82
CA MET A 137 4.43 8.80 -14.86
C MET A 137 3.98 7.45 -14.27
N VAL A 138 3.48 6.58 -15.15
CA VAL A 138 3.15 5.19 -14.80
C VAL A 138 4.41 4.35 -14.90
N LEU A 139 4.67 3.57 -13.84
CA LEU A 139 5.77 2.63 -13.76
C LEU A 139 5.24 1.21 -13.69
N LYS A 140 5.96 0.25 -14.28
CA LYS A 140 5.76 -1.16 -13.92
C LYS A 140 6.23 -1.38 -12.49
N TYR A 141 5.50 -2.20 -11.74
CA TYR A 141 5.86 -2.57 -10.37
C TYR A 141 7.29 -3.14 -10.28
N SER A 142 7.68 -3.99 -11.23
CA SER A 142 9.04 -4.53 -11.36
C SER A 142 9.45 -4.68 -12.83
N ASP A 143 10.73 -4.52 -13.15
CA ASP A 143 11.30 -4.86 -14.46
C ASP A 143 11.47 -6.37 -14.65
N ASN A 144 11.64 -7.11 -13.55
CA ASN A 144 11.70 -8.57 -13.56
C ASN A 144 10.70 -9.15 -12.55
N PRO A 145 9.42 -9.25 -12.93
CA PRO A 145 8.36 -9.71 -12.05
C PRO A 145 8.57 -11.16 -11.55
N SER A 146 9.15 -12.03 -12.37
CA SER A 146 9.38 -13.45 -12.02
C SER A 146 10.46 -13.65 -10.95
N ALA A 147 11.45 -12.76 -10.87
CA ALA A 147 12.47 -12.79 -9.82
C ALA A 147 12.13 -11.90 -8.61
N HIS A 148 11.08 -11.08 -8.71
CA HIS A 148 10.75 -10.10 -7.67
C HIS A 148 10.23 -10.82 -6.40
N PRO A 149 10.74 -10.50 -5.19
CA PRO A 149 10.42 -11.22 -3.96
C PRO A 149 8.93 -11.37 -3.65
N VAL A 150 8.14 -10.35 -3.96
CA VAL A 150 6.67 -10.33 -3.79
C VAL A 150 5.92 -10.96 -4.97
N LEU A 151 6.32 -10.66 -6.21
CA LEU A 151 5.53 -11.03 -7.40
C LEU A 151 5.76 -12.49 -7.81
N LYS A 152 6.85 -13.12 -7.35
CA LYS A 152 7.12 -14.55 -7.61
C LYS A 152 6.03 -15.46 -7.01
N ASP A 153 5.41 -15.04 -5.92
CA ASP A 153 4.35 -15.78 -5.22
C ASP A 153 2.97 -15.55 -5.89
N VAL A 154 2.84 -14.54 -6.75
CA VAL A 154 1.63 -14.27 -7.53
C VAL A 154 1.60 -15.15 -8.78
N SER A 155 0.42 -15.65 -9.14
CA SER A 155 0.25 -16.42 -10.38
C SER A 155 0.67 -15.65 -11.63
N LYS A 156 1.08 -16.43 -12.63
CA LYS A 156 1.58 -15.93 -13.92
C LYS A 156 0.56 -15.02 -14.62
N ASP A 157 -0.73 -15.27 -14.43
CA ASP A 157 -1.81 -14.53 -15.07
C ASP A 157 -1.89 -13.06 -14.59
N TRP A 158 -1.39 -12.76 -13.39
CA TRP A 158 -1.46 -11.42 -12.80
C TRP A 158 -0.12 -10.71 -12.71
N ARG A 159 0.98 -11.46 -12.71
CA ARG A 159 2.32 -11.00 -12.35
C ARG A 159 2.80 -9.73 -13.09
N ASP A 160 2.43 -9.58 -14.36
CA ASP A 160 2.86 -8.46 -15.21
C ASP A 160 1.81 -7.33 -15.32
N LYS A 161 0.74 -7.39 -14.52
CA LYS A 161 -0.40 -6.45 -14.58
C LYS A 161 -0.38 -5.38 -13.49
N PHE A 162 0.69 -5.32 -12.68
CA PHE A 162 0.81 -4.37 -11.58
C PHE A 162 1.62 -3.14 -11.98
N TYR A 163 1.04 -1.99 -11.69
CA TYR A 163 1.60 -0.69 -12.03
C TYR A 163 1.59 0.22 -10.82
N VAL A 164 2.45 1.23 -10.86
CA VAL A 164 2.63 2.21 -9.79
C VAL A 164 2.63 3.60 -10.38
N THR A 165 1.99 4.53 -9.68
CA THR A 165 2.12 5.97 -9.88
C THR A 165 2.19 6.65 -8.52
N TYR A 166 2.56 7.93 -8.51
CA TYR A 166 2.57 8.75 -7.31
C TYR A 166 1.66 9.95 -7.54
N LEU A 167 0.86 10.30 -6.56
CA LEU A 167 -0.03 11.46 -6.59
C LEU A 167 0.37 12.46 -5.52
N LYS A 168 0.33 13.76 -5.83
CA LYS A 168 0.59 14.84 -4.87
C LYS A 168 -0.70 15.61 -4.57
N PRO A 169 -1.61 15.08 -3.73
CA PRO A 169 -2.91 15.72 -3.46
C PRO A 169 -2.83 16.89 -2.46
N ALA A 170 -1.86 16.83 -1.55
CA ALA A 170 -1.69 17.78 -0.46
C ALA A 170 -0.34 18.50 -0.60
N GLU A 171 -0.29 19.80 -0.30
CA GLU A 171 0.90 20.64 -0.47
C GLU A 171 2.00 20.28 0.52
N LEU A 172 1.63 20.02 1.78
CA LEU A 172 2.56 19.83 2.89
C LEU A 172 2.82 18.36 3.22
N ASP A 173 2.11 17.42 2.59
CA ASP A 173 2.29 15.98 2.79
C ASP A 173 3.12 15.34 1.66
N ARG A 174 3.73 14.17 1.89
CA ARG A 174 4.46 13.43 0.87
C ARG A 174 3.50 12.94 -0.23
N PRO A 175 3.95 12.79 -1.49
CA PRO A 175 3.16 12.13 -2.51
C PRO A 175 2.78 10.72 -2.06
N ILE A 176 1.51 10.36 -2.23
CA ILE A 176 1.01 9.01 -1.96
C ILE A 176 1.40 8.09 -3.12
N ARG A 177 1.85 6.88 -2.80
CA ARG A 177 2.07 5.84 -3.80
C ARG A 177 0.75 5.15 -4.07
N VAL A 178 0.39 5.05 -5.34
CA VAL A 178 -0.80 4.33 -5.81
C VAL A 178 -0.35 3.14 -6.63
N GLU A 179 -0.72 1.96 -6.17
CA GLU A 179 -0.56 0.72 -6.91
C GLU A 179 -1.88 0.32 -7.52
N PHE A 180 -1.88 -0.17 -8.75
CA PHE A 180 -3.11 -0.55 -9.43
C PHE A 180 -2.88 -1.68 -10.42
N ILE A 181 -3.96 -2.37 -10.77
CA ILE A 181 -3.96 -3.44 -11.76
C ILE A 181 -4.49 -2.89 -13.07
N ALA A 182 -3.83 -3.22 -14.19
CA ALA A 182 -4.35 -2.95 -15.52
C ALA A 182 -4.22 -4.19 -16.42
N VAL A 183 -5.36 -4.68 -16.91
CA VAL A 183 -5.43 -5.75 -17.93
C VAL A 183 -5.25 -5.17 -19.34
N GLY A 184 -5.75 -3.95 -19.56
CA GLY A 184 -5.64 -3.22 -20.82
C GLY A 184 -4.53 -2.16 -20.80
N ASN A 185 -4.85 -0.96 -21.29
CA ASN A 185 -3.89 0.14 -21.32
C ASN A 185 -3.72 0.77 -19.93
N PRO A 186 -2.53 0.66 -19.29
CA PRO A 186 -2.31 1.19 -17.95
C PRO A 186 -2.41 2.72 -17.88
N THR A 187 -2.24 3.42 -19.00
CA THR A 187 -2.38 4.89 -19.09
C THR A 187 -3.85 5.32 -19.05
N ILE A 188 -4.77 4.47 -19.50
CA ILE A 188 -6.21 4.75 -19.39
C ILE A 188 -6.65 4.46 -17.95
N GLU A 189 -6.23 3.32 -17.41
CA GLU A 189 -6.58 2.90 -16.05
C GLU A 189 -6.11 3.90 -14.99
N VAL A 190 -4.85 4.34 -15.09
CA VAL A 190 -4.30 5.32 -14.14
C VAL A 190 -5.09 6.63 -14.14
N LYS A 191 -5.65 7.07 -15.28
CA LYS A 191 -6.42 8.32 -15.33
C LYS A 191 -7.68 8.21 -14.48
N LYS A 192 -8.40 7.08 -14.59
CA LYS A 192 -9.59 6.81 -13.78
C LYS A 192 -9.24 6.79 -12.30
N VAL A 193 -8.32 5.90 -11.92
CA VAL A 193 -7.87 5.70 -10.53
C VAL A 193 -7.33 7.00 -9.92
N ALA A 194 -6.42 7.68 -10.62
CA ALA A 194 -5.80 8.90 -10.10
C ALA A 194 -6.81 10.04 -9.95
N SER A 195 -7.74 10.21 -10.90
CA SER A 195 -8.75 11.27 -10.82
C SER A 195 -9.66 11.09 -9.60
N ALA A 196 -10.10 9.85 -9.33
CA ALA A 196 -10.93 9.54 -8.19
C ALA A 196 -10.18 9.70 -6.86
N ILE A 197 -8.97 9.13 -6.73
CA ILE A 197 -8.14 9.28 -5.53
C ILE A 197 -7.84 10.75 -5.26
N MET A 198 -7.45 11.50 -6.29
CA MET A 198 -7.14 12.92 -6.16
C MET A 198 -8.36 13.70 -5.65
N ALA A 199 -9.55 13.45 -6.21
CA ALA A 199 -10.79 14.07 -5.74
C ALA A 199 -11.11 13.75 -4.27
N LEU A 200 -10.81 12.54 -3.81
CA LEU A 200 -11.03 12.09 -2.42
C LEU A 200 -9.96 12.57 -1.43
N SER A 201 -8.79 12.98 -1.93
CA SER A 201 -7.61 13.30 -1.12
C SER A 201 -7.30 14.80 -1.03
N MET A 202 -7.80 15.64 -1.94
CA MET A 202 -7.40 17.05 -2.07
C MET A 202 -8.01 18.02 -1.03
N HIS A 203 -8.74 17.51 -0.03
CA HIS A 203 -9.54 18.34 0.88
C HIS A 203 -8.73 19.07 1.96
N HIS A 204 -7.50 18.64 2.26
CA HIS A 204 -6.67 19.23 3.32
C HIS A 204 -5.21 19.43 2.86
N PRO A 205 -4.55 20.56 3.17
CA PRO A 205 -3.16 20.82 2.74
C PRO A 205 -2.12 19.92 3.41
N GLU A 206 -2.42 19.35 4.57
CA GLU A 206 -1.47 18.53 5.36
C GLU A 206 -1.75 17.02 5.29
N TYR A 207 -2.82 16.60 4.61
CA TYR A 207 -3.24 15.20 4.67
C TYR A 207 -3.66 14.67 3.30
N ALA A 208 -2.88 13.72 2.78
CA ALA A 208 -3.01 13.23 1.41
C ALA A 208 -3.90 11.98 1.23
N LEU A 209 -4.35 11.33 2.31
CA LEU A 209 -5.10 10.07 2.15
C LEU A 209 -6.58 10.32 1.77
N PRO A 210 -7.17 9.44 0.96
CA PRO A 210 -8.59 9.46 0.61
C PRO A 210 -9.50 9.51 1.84
N SER A 211 -10.51 10.38 1.79
CA SER A 211 -11.54 10.50 2.85
C SER A 211 -12.24 9.18 3.19
N VAL A 212 -12.48 8.32 2.18
CA VAL A 212 -13.10 7.00 2.40
C VAL A 212 -12.21 6.05 3.20
N GLN A 213 -10.89 6.13 3.06
CA GLN A 213 -9.95 5.32 3.83
C GLN A 213 -9.81 5.84 5.25
N LEU A 214 -9.83 7.17 5.42
CA LEU A 214 -9.91 7.81 6.74
C LEU A 214 -11.12 7.32 7.53
N GLU A 215 -12.29 7.34 6.91
CA GLU A 215 -13.53 6.91 7.55
C GLU A 215 -13.49 5.42 7.88
N ALA A 216 -13.08 4.57 6.93
CA ALA A 216 -12.95 3.13 7.17
C ALA A 216 -11.98 2.83 8.32
N HIS A 217 -10.84 3.53 8.39
CA HIS A 217 -9.88 3.38 9.48
C HIS A 217 -10.46 3.83 10.82
N ALA A 218 -11.19 4.96 10.85
CA ALA A 218 -11.83 5.45 12.06
C ALA A 218 -12.88 4.46 12.60
N GLN A 219 -13.67 3.84 11.73
CA GLN A 219 -14.68 2.85 12.08
C GLN A 219 -14.06 1.52 12.56
N ALA A 220 -12.94 1.09 11.97
CA ALA A 220 -12.28 -0.15 12.34
C ALA A 220 -11.46 -0.06 13.65
N LYS A 221 -11.13 1.15 14.10
CA LYS A 221 -10.27 1.36 15.25
C LYS A 221 -11.02 1.13 16.56
N LEU A 222 -10.59 0.14 17.33
CA LEU A 222 -11.07 -0.10 18.69
C LEU A 222 -10.50 0.96 19.65
N ALA A 223 -11.36 1.56 20.47
CA ALA A 223 -10.92 2.48 21.51
C ALA A 223 -10.18 1.71 22.62
N GLU A 224 -9.21 2.34 23.29
CA GLU A 224 -8.44 1.69 24.36
C GLU A 224 -9.33 1.11 25.47
N ARG A 225 -10.41 1.82 25.81
CA ARG A 225 -11.39 1.37 26.81
C ARG A 225 -12.13 0.09 26.38
N GLU A 226 -12.43 -0.04 25.09
CA GLU A 226 -13.08 -1.23 24.56
C GLU A 226 -12.12 -2.42 24.57
N MET A 227 -10.85 -2.19 24.22
CA MET A 227 -9.80 -3.20 24.33
C MET A 227 -9.62 -3.67 25.77
N ASP A 228 -9.54 -2.74 26.73
CA ASP A 228 -9.43 -3.07 28.16
C ASP A 228 -10.65 -3.90 28.61
N PHE A 229 -11.86 -3.53 28.19
CA PHE A 229 -13.07 -4.28 28.50
C PHE A 229 -13.06 -5.70 27.91
N ILE A 230 -12.62 -5.87 26.66
CA ILE A 230 -12.49 -7.19 26.01
C ILE A 230 -11.47 -8.04 26.78
N CYS A 231 -10.32 -7.48 27.15
CA CYS A 231 -9.31 -8.17 27.93
C CYS A 231 -9.84 -8.61 29.30
N ASP A 232 -10.55 -7.73 30.01
CA ASP A 232 -11.12 -8.04 31.33
C ASP A 232 -12.18 -9.15 31.23
N GLN A 233 -13.00 -9.16 30.17
CA GLN A 233 -13.97 -10.23 29.91
C GLN A 233 -13.32 -11.57 29.60
N LEU A 234 -12.23 -11.56 28.80
CA LEU A 234 -11.45 -12.78 28.53
C LEU A 234 -10.81 -13.31 29.81
N ALA A 235 -10.20 -12.44 30.61
CA ALA A 235 -9.58 -12.78 31.90
C ALA A 235 -10.60 -13.44 32.85
N HIS A 236 -11.80 -12.85 32.97
CA HIS A 236 -12.88 -13.41 33.77
C HIS A 236 -13.30 -14.81 33.28
N LYS A 237 -13.42 -15.02 31.96
CA LYS A 237 -13.80 -16.32 31.38
C LYS A 237 -12.75 -17.41 31.60
N ILE A 238 -11.47 -17.06 31.67
CA ILE A 238 -10.38 -18.01 31.95
C ILE A 238 -10.09 -18.16 33.45
N GLY A 239 -10.86 -17.49 34.32
CA GLY A 239 -10.70 -17.54 35.78
C GLY A 239 -9.49 -16.76 36.30
N VAL A 240 -8.92 -15.85 35.50
CA VAL A 240 -7.79 -15.00 35.91
C VAL A 240 -8.32 -13.64 36.35
N PRO A 241 -8.01 -13.19 37.58
CA PRO A 241 -8.30 -11.83 38.00
C PRO A 241 -7.72 -10.79 37.02
N PRO A 242 -8.50 -9.84 36.51
CA PRO A 242 -8.05 -8.86 35.51
C PRO A 242 -6.80 -8.08 35.93
N ASN A 243 -6.66 -7.83 37.23
CA ASN A 243 -5.56 -7.08 37.82
C ASN A 243 -4.20 -7.80 37.75
N LEU A 244 -4.18 -9.12 37.51
CA LEU A 244 -2.92 -9.88 37.38
C LEU A 244 -2.27 -9.75 36.00
N LEU A 245 -3.05 -9.38 34.98
CA LEU A 245 -2.59 -9.26 33.60
C LEU A 245 -2.26 -7.81 33.21
N LYS A 246 -2.64 -6.83 34.04
CA LYS A 246 -2.36 -5.41 33.78
C LYS A 246 -0.92 -5.05 34.22
N PRO A 247 -0.15 -4.34 33.38
CA PRO A 247 1.14 -3.79 33.78
C PRO A 247 1.00 -2.93 35.05
N ARG A 248 1.95 -3.01 35.99
CA ARG A 248 1.89 -2.31 37.29
C ARG A 248 1.68 -0.80 37.15
N ASP A 249 2.16 -0.19 36.07
CA ASP A 249 2.02 1.26 35.82
C ASP A 249 0.59 1.68 35.45
N LYS A 250 -0.29 0.73 35.07
CA LYS A 250 -1.72 0.97 34.85
C LYS A 250 -2.58 0.64 36.09
N MET A 251 -2.01 0.06 37.16
CA MET A 251 -2.75 -0.27 38.40
C MET A 251 -2.91 0.92 39.34
N PHE A 252 -2.05 1.94 39.22
CA PHE A 252 -2.09 3.14 40.05
C PHE A 252 -2.02 4.38 39.15
N PRO A 253 -3.15 4.96 38.74
CA PRO A 253 -3.13 6.28 38.12
C PRO A 253 -2.66 7.29 39.17
N VAL A 254 -1.57 8.01 38.86
CA VAL A 254 -1.14 9.21 39.58
C VAL A 254 -2.03 10.37 39.19
#